data_AF-A0A2B4S6F9-F1
#
_entry.id   AF-A0A2B4S6F9-F1
#
_cell.length_a   1.000
_cell.length_b   1.000
_cell.length_c   1.000
_cell.angle_alpha   90.00
_cell.angle_beta   90.00
_cell.angle_gamma   90.00
#
_symmetry.space_group_name_H-M   'P 1'
#
loop_
_entity.id
_entity.type
_entity.pdbx_description
1 polymer ?
#
loop_
_entity_poly.entity_id
_entity_poly.type
_entity_poly.pdbx_seq_one_letter_code
_entity_poly.pdbx_strand_id
1 'polypeptide(L)'
;MSSNSGHRGKQWASAIGNKRIPMHLCIIFLLCAVVYGIGRISESDLRAVNFADKIEGKKLNGSLIREIEVDSESSCQLECVDEERCQSYNFGTIKGDSEKFKCQLSASDRFAAFANFTEDNNFIYRGIEGKNVAECSASIAGTVRYNAFRKAREWCNGKVWLSVVIGLFATEPGRHCLDILKSGQSRGSGLYWIDPNGGSKTDSFQAYCDMETNGGGWTLISTKVSPSFHFIKTAFLASAAETTDADASSHIHPDMGDWEEVMFRFSDVNTIRVIYDRKAGAPNKDKTDFEMFLMGTTYNGLEGRNIHGFYKYNPADHNKKNPSSGFVTISNLHFRSDKGISETHRGTDQWIDMWSHADASNNYITSDDSRALGAKCIAGCCYLKKPIWVMVR
;
A
#
# COMPACT_ATOMS: atom_id res chain seq x y z
N MET A 1 -1.77 -81.96 25.44
CA MET A 1 -1.07 -80.72 25.04
C MET A 1 -2.03 -79.90 24.18
N SER A 2 -2.77 -79.02 24.86
CA SER A 2 -2.82 -77.54 24.65
C SER A 2 -3.81 -77.13 23.52
N SER A 3 -5.10 -76.99 23.83
CA SER A 3 -5.82 -75.76 24.27
C SER A 3 -5.96 -74.72 23.14
N ASN A 4 -7.08 -74.63 22.39
CA ASN A 4 -8.40 -74.02 22.71
C ASN A 4 -8.28 -72.68 23.47
N SER A 5 -8.99 -71.59 23.19
CA SER A 5 -10.28 -71.29 22.53
C SER A 5 -10.40 -69.74 22.51
N GLY A 6 -11.15 -69.02 21.67
CA GLY A 6 -12.43 -69.33 21.04
C GLY A 6 -13.61 -68.78 21.86
N HIS A 7 -14.20 -67.67 21.39
CA HIS A 7 -15.66 -67.37 21.36
C HIS A 7 -16.25 -66.17 22.12
N ARG A 8 -16.93 -65.34 21.29
CA ARG A 8 -18.01 -64.40 21.57
C ARG A 8 -19.36 -65.10 21.36
N GLY A 9 -20.41 -64.64 22.05
CA GLY A 9 -21.83 -64.77 21.70
C GLY A 9 -22.64 -63.87 22.66
N LYS A 10 -23.27 -62.77 22.22
CA LYS A 10 -24.55 -62.56 21.50
C LYS A 10 -25.83 -62.68 22.37
N GLN A 11 -26.54 -61.53 22.47
CA GLN A 11 -27.99 -61.26 22.61
C GLN A 11 -28.70 -61.81 23.88
N TRP A 12 -29.70 -61.17 24.50
CA TRP A 12 -31.05 -60.81 24.02
C TRP A 12 -31.74 -59.77 24.96
N ALA A 13 -32.94 -59.34 24.55
CA ALA A 13 -33.70 -58.15 24.94
C ALA A 13 -34.67 -58.24 26.15
N SER A 14 -35.12 -57.06 26.59
CA SER A 14 -36.45 -56.63 27.09
C SER A 14 -37.12 -57.33 28.28
N ALA A 15 -37.52 -56.55 29.32
CA ALA A 15 -38.92 -56.40 29.77
C ALA A 15 -39.06 -55.50 31.02
N ILE A 16 -40.19 -54.80 31.07
CA ILE A 16 -40.66 -53.81 32.07
C ILE A 16 -41.40 -54.51 33.23
N GLY A 17 -41.34 -53.99 34.48
CA GLY A 17 -42.32 -54.38 35.51
C GLY A 17 -42.07 -54.00 36.99
N ASN A 18 -42.48 -52.77 37.36
CA ASN A 18 -43.18 -52.34 38.59
C ASN A 18 -42.87 -52.90 40.02
N LYS A 19 -42.58 -51.93 40.93
CA LYS A 19 -43.17 -51.70 42.29
C LYS A 19 -42.72 -52.53 43.53
N ARG A 20 -42.00 -51.85 44.46
CA ARG A 20 -42.40 -51.35 45.81
C ARG A 20 -41.24 -51.39 46.85
N ILE A 21 -41.16 -50.33 47.66
CA ILE A 21 -40.19 -50.01 48.74
C ILE A 21 -40.78 -50.45 50.12
N PRO A 22 -40.00 -50.91 51.13
CA PRO A 22 -39.51 -50.06 52.26
C PRO A 22 -38.07 -50.44 52.74
N MET A 23 -37.13 -49.53 53.01
CA MET A 23 -36.95 -48.59 54.15
C MET A 23 -36.79 -49.27 55.53
N HIS A 24 -35.55 -49.62 55.92
CA HIS A 24 -34.86 -49.29 57.19
C HIS A 24 -33.73 -50.29 57.58
N LEU A 25 -32.68 -49.75 58.23
CA LEU A 25 -31.40 -50.35 58.68
C LEU A 25 -30.36 -50.53 57.54
N CYS A 26 -29.25 -49.79 57.45
CA CYS A 26 -28.34 -49.40 58.52
C CYS A 26 -28.00 -47.91 58.53
N ILE A 27 -28.03 -47.39 59.76
CA ILE A 27 -27.72 -46.06 60.21
C ILE A 27 -26.25 -46.04 60.69
N ILE A 28 -25.53 -44.96 60.33
CA ILE A 28 -24.36 -44.37 61.01
C ILE A 28 -22.96 -44.96 60.74
N PHE A 29 -22.13 -44.13 60.08
CA PHE A 29 -20.73 -43.72 60.37
C PHE A 29 -20.17 -43.20 59.01
N LEU A 30 -19.92 -41.93 58.70
CA LEU A 30 -19.57 -40.73 59.46
C LEU A 30 -19.97 -39.45 58.66
N LEU A 31 -20.43 -38.43 59.38
CA LEU A 31 -20.40 -37.00 59.01
C LEU A 31 -18.92 -36.53 58.94
N CYS A 32 -18.48 -35.64 58.06
CA CYS A 32 -18.74 -34.19 58.12
C CYS A 32 -18.39 -33.48 56.79
N ALA A 33 -19.36 -32.68 56.30
CA ALA A 33 -19.31 -31.34 55.68
C ALA A 33 -18.28 -30.97 54.57
N VAL A 34 -18.69 -29.99 53.72
CA VAL A 34 -17.99 -29.27 52.61
C VAL A 34 -18.46 -29.83 51.24
N VAL A 35 -19.26 -29.18 50.37
CA VAL A 35 -19.79 -27.81 50.23
C VAL A 35 -21.12 -27.87 49.46
N TYR A 36 -22.00 -26.92 49.74
CA TYR A 36 -23.02 -26.42 48.83
C TYR A 36 -22.53 -26.22 47.38
N GLY A 37 -23.43 -26.46 46.43
CA GLY A 37 -23.43 -25.76 45.15
C GLY A 37 -22.67 -26.43 44.02
N ILE A 38 -23.38 -27.25 43.24
CA ILE A 38 -23.24 -27.11 41.79
C ILE A 38 -24.28 -26.06 41.41
N GLY A 39 -23.94 -24.80 41.72
CA GLY A 39 -24.54 -23.68 41.02
C GLY A 39 -24.33 -23.92 39.53
N ARG A 40 -25.31 -23.51 38.73
CA ARG A 40 -25.10 -23.32 37.29
C ARG A 40 -23.74 -22.64 37.14
N ILE A 41 -22.79 -23.29 36.45
CA ILE A 41 -21.73 -22.53 35.81
C ILE A 41 -22.49 -21.75 34.75
N SER A 42 -22.93 -20.54 35.13
CA SER A 42 -23.16 -19.48 34.18
C SER A 42 -21.81 -19.30 33.52
N GLU A 43 -21.67 -19.83 32.31
CA GLU A 43 -20.64 -19.36 31.40
C GLU A 43 -20.71 -17.83 31.44
N SER A 44 -19.65 -17.18 31.87
CA SER A 44 -19.56 -15.73 31.71
C SER A 44 -19.60 -15.47 30.20
N ASP A 45 -20.34 -14.46 29.77
CA ASP A 45 -20.35 -14.01 28.37
C ASP A 45 -18.93 -13.52 28.00
N LEU A 46 -18.05 -14.45 27.61
CA LEU A 46 -16.69 -14.14 27.19
C LEU A 46 -16.76 -13.27 25.93
N ARG A 47 -16.37 -12.00 26.05
CA ARG A 47 -16.18 -11.11 24.89
C ARG A 47 -15.04 -11.66 24.03
N ALA A 48 -15.35 -12.11 22.82
CA ALA A 48 -14.31 -12.43 21.84
C ALA A 48 -13.72 -11.14 21.26
N VAL A 49 -12.52 -10.77 21.71
CA VAL A 49 -11.74 -9.64 21.20
C VAL A 49 -10.48 -10.12 20.47
N ASN A 50 -10.10 -9.44 19.40
CA ASN A 50 -8.79 -9.59 18.78
C ASN A 50 -7.89 -8.48 19.30
N PHE A 51 -6.63 -8.77 19.58
CA PHE A 51 -5.64 -7.74 19.88
C PHE A 51 -4.75 -7.47 18.67
N ALA A 52 -4.41 -6.20 18.46
CA ALA A 52 -3.44 -5.80 17.46
C ALA A 52 -2.01 -6.25 17.84
N ASP A 53 -1.08 -6.13 16.91
CA ASP A 53 0.35 -6.37 17.16
C ASP A 53 0.87 -5.49 18.29
N LYS A 54 1.74 -6.06 19.14
CA LYS A 54 2.38 -5.34 20.24
C LYS A 54 3.32 -4.25 19.71
N ILE A 55 3.43 -3.18 20.49
CA ILE A 55 4.37 -2.09 20.24
C ILE A 55 5.36 -2.07 21.40
N GLU A 56 6.62 -2.38 21.08
CA GLU A 56 7.72 -2.43 22.05
C GLU A 56 8.17 -1.03 22.46
N GLY A 57 8.56 -0.87 23.72
CA GLY A 57 9.16 0.36 24.27
C GLY A 57 8.23 1.57 24.30
N LYS A 58 6.93 1.33 24.27
CA LYS A 58 5.90 2.37 24.27
C LYS A 58 4.86 2.09 25.35
N LYS A 59 4.27 3.17 25.85
CA LYS A 59 3.28 3.16 26.91
C LYS A 59 2.25 4.26 26.67
N LEU A 60 0.99 3.97 26.94
CA LEU A 60 -0.08 4.96 26.97
C LEU A 60 -0.28 5.48 28.40
N ASN A 61 -0.11 6.78 28.59
CA ASN A 61 -0.37 7.46 29.86
C ASN A 61 -1.78 8.08 29.89
N GLY A 62 -2.37 8.19 31.09
CA GLY A 62 -3.75 8.68 31.24
C GLY A 62 -4.80 7.64 30.87
N SER A 63 -6.06 7.91 31.24
CA SER A 63 -7.21 7.00 31.06
C SER A 63 -7.00 5.59 31.66
N LEU A 64 -6.17 5.48 32.69
CA LEU A 64 -5.92 4.24 33.42
C LEU A 64 -7.21 3.79 34.12
N ILE A 65 -7.69 2.60 33.78
CA ILE A 65 -8.81 1.96 34.48
C ILE A 65 -8.31 1.37 35.79
N ARG A 66 -7.30 0.52 35.72
CA ARG A 66 -6.64 -0.11 36.87
C ARG A 66 -5.24 -0.61 36.52
N GLU A 67 -4.38 -0.67 37.53
CA GLU A 67 -3.09 -1.38 37.49
C GLU A 67 -3.21 -2.64 38.35
N ILE A 68 -2.79 -3.78 37.80
CA ILE A 68 -2.85 -5.09 38.44
C ILE A 68 -1.52 -5.84 38.23
N GLU A 69 -1.17 -6.69 39.19
CA GLU A 69 -0.06 -7.63 39.04
C GLU A 69 -0.55 -8.92 38.40
N VAL A 70 0.15 -9.37 37.36
CA VAL A 70 -0.16 -10.61 36.62
C VAL A 70 1.11 -11.43 36.42
N ASP A 71 0.95 -12.72 36.12
CA ASP A 71 2.04 -13.67 35.87
C ASP A 71 2.42 -13.81 34.39
N SER A 72 1.61 -13.29 33.47
CA SER A 72 1.86 -13.35 32.03
C SER A 72 1.13 -12.26 31.25
N GLU A 73 1.55 -12.01 30.00
CA GLU A 73 0.82 -11.12 29.08
C GLU A 73 -0.59 -11.67 28.79
N SER A 74 -0.75 -12.98 28.66
CA SER A 74 -2.05 -13.63 28.45
C SER A 74 -3.02 -13.37 29.59
N SER A 75 -2.54 -13.36 30.85
CA SER A 75 -3.37 -12.99 32.00
C SER A 75 -3.82 -11.53 31.92
N CYS A 76 -2.94 -10.60 31.50
CA CYS A 76 -3.32 -9.21 31.25
C CYS A 76 -4.37 -9.06 30.13
N GLN A 77 -4.28 -9.89 29.08
CA GLN A 77 -5.26 -9.92 28.00
C GLN A 77 -6.64 -10.34 28.52
N LEU A 78 -6.72 -11.42 29.30
CA LEU A 78 -7.97 -11.89 29.90
C LEU A 78 -8.60 -10.82 30.80
N GLU A 79 -7.79 -10.15 31.60
CA GLU A 79 -8.23 -9.03 32.45
C GLU A 79 -8.79 -7.86 31.64
N CYS A 80 -8.18 -7.56 30.48
CA CYS A 80 -8.71 -6.57 29.55
C CYS A 80 -10.00 -7.03 28.86
N VAL A 81 -10.13 -8.33 28.55
CA VAL A 81 -11.36 -8.89 27.95
C VAL A 81 -12.54 -8.81 28.92
N ASP A 82 -12.28 -9.06 30.21
CA ASP A 82 -13.29 -9.06 31.27
C ASP A 82 -13.71 -7.64 31.68
N GLU A 83 -12.82 -6.65 31.55
CA GLU A 83 -13.15 -5.24 31.77
C GLU A 83 -13.82 -4.61 30.54
N GLU A 84 -15.12 -4.35 30.66
CA GLU A 84 -15.96 -3.84 29.55
C GLU A 84 -15.42 -2.56 28.90
N ARG A 85 -14.75 -1.70 29.68
CA ARG A 85 -14.21 -0.42 29.23
C ARG A 85 -12.81 -0.51 28.65
N CYS A 86 -12.14 -1.66 28.74
CA CYS A 86 -10.77 -1.80 28.27
C CYS A 86 -10.72 -1.66 26.74
N GLN A 87 -9.89 -0.74 26.25
CA GLN A 87 -9.61 -0.55 24.82
C GLN A 87 -8.15 -0.89 24.48
N SER A 88 -7.26 -0.81 25.46
CA SER A 88 -5.86 -1.22 25.34
C SER A 88 -5.25 -1.46 26.72
N TYR A 89 -4.05 -2.03 26.76
CA TYR A 89 -3.29 -2.17 27.99
C TYR A 89 -1.80 -1.90 27.77
N ASN A 90 -1.12 -1.45 28.83
CA ASN A 90 0.34 -1.50 28.92
C ASN A 90 0.75 -2.72 29.75
N PHE A 91 1.81 -3.39 29.34
CA PHE A 91 2.37 -4.54 30.04
C PHE A 91 3.86 -4.34 30.24
N GLY A 92 4.34 -4.41 31.49
CA GLY A 92 5.74 -4.11 31.82
C GLY A 92 6.28 -4.95 32.97
N THR A 93 7.60 -4.96 33.14
CA THR A 93 8.26 -5.75 34.18
C THR A 93 8.30 -5.03 35.53
N ILE A 94 8.20 -5.78 36.63
CA ILE A 94 8.46 -5.25 37.98
C ILE A 94 9.96 -5.37 38.26
N LYS A 95 10.60 -4.27 38.66
CA LYS A 95 12.03 -4.31 39.02
C LYS A 95 12.23 -5.18 40.27
N GLY A 96 12.96 -6.30 40.11
CA GLY A 96 13.36 -7.18 41.21
C GLY A 96 12.57 -8.48 41.34
N ASP A 97 11.57 -8.72 40.48
CA ASP A 97 10.79 -9.95 40.46
C ASP A 97 10.57 -10.41 39.00
N SER A 98 11.17 -11.53 38.61
CA SER A 98 11.09 -12.06 37.24
C SER A 98 9.79 -12.81 36.95
N GLU A 99 8.96 -13.07 37.98
CA GLU A 99 7.74 -13.88 37.86
C GLU A 99 6.46 -13.03 37.90
N LYS A 100 6.58 -11.70 38.07
CA LYS A 100 5.46 -10.78 38.13
C LYS A 100 5.59 -9.57 37.20
N PHE A 101 4.49 -9.24 36.55
CA PHE A 101 4.38 -8.16 35.58
C PHE A 101 3.32 -7.13 35.99
N LYS A 102 3.55 -5.88 35.62
CA LYS A 102 2.55 -4.81 35.72
C LYS A 102 1.66 -4.82 34.50
N CYS A 103 0.37 -4.99 34.70
CA CYS A 103 -0.66 -4.83 33.69
C CYS A 103 -1.47 -3.57 33.99
N GLN A 104 -1.51 -2.64 33.05
CA GLN A 104 -2.23 -1.37 33.17
C GLN A 104 -3.33 -1.32 32.12
N LEU A 105 -4.58 -1.53 32.53
CA LEU A 105 -5.74 -1.48 31.62
C LEU A 105 -6.13 -0.03 31.36
N SER A 106 -6.45 0.31 30.10
CA SER A 106 -6.81 1.67 29.69
C SER A 106 -8.16 1.72 29.00
N ALA A 107 -8.94 2.76 29.32
CA ALA A 107 -10.21 3.06 28.68
C ALA A 107 -10.04 3.80 27.34
N SER A 108 -8.81 3.92 26.85
CA SER A 108 -8.43 4.62 25.63
C SER A 108 -7.47 3.75 24.83
N ASP A 109 -7.18 4.18 23.60
CA ASP A 109 -6.14 3.60 22.76
C ASP A 109 -5.12 4.66 22.29
N ARG A 110 -4.11 4.21 21.55
CA ARG A 110 -3.05 5.07 20.97
C ARG A 110 -3.54 6.08 19.93
N PHE A 111 -4.76 5.91 19.42
CA PHE A 111 -5.33 6.80 18.41
C PHE A 111 -6.13 7.93 19.05
N ALA A 112 -6.90 7.62 20.11
CA ALA A 112 -7.67 8.59 20.87
C ALA A 112 -6.77 9.50 21.76
N ALA A 113 -5.63 9.00 22.21
CA ALA A 113 -4.73 9.72 23.13
C ALA A 113 -3.27 9.76 22.64
N PHE A 114 -3.05 10.13 21.38
CA PHE A 114 -1.72 10.17 20.74
C PHE A 114 -0.68 10.96 21.55
N ALA A 115 -1.06 12.12 22.11
CA ALA A 115 -0.14 12.96 22.90
C ALA A 115 0.36 12.30 24.19
N ASN A 116 -0.35 11.29 24.70
CA ASN A 116 0.01 10.58 25.92
C ASN A 116 0.69 9.23 25.64
N PHE A 117 0.91 8.90 24.36
CA PHE A 117 1.60 7.69 23.94
C PHE A 117 3.11 7.93 23.91
N THR A 118 3.78 7.63 25.01
CA THR A 118 5.18 7.99 25.26
C THR A 118 6.12 6.79 25.17
N GLU A 119 7.42 7.08 25.07
CA GLU A 119 8.47 6.06 25.16
C GLU A 119 8.68 5.61 26.60
N ASP A 120 8.69 4.30 26.80
CA ASP A 120 9.11 3.65 28.04
C ASP A 120 9.56 2.23 27.70
N ASN A 121 10.88 2.00 27.70
CA ASN A 121 11.49 0.73 27.33
C ASN A 121 11.17 -0.43 28.30
N ASN A 122 10.53 -0.16 29.43
CA ASN A 122 10.11 -1.19 30.38
C ASN A 122 8.70 -1.74 30.09
N PHE A 123 8.01 -1.17 29.10
CA PHE A 123 6.63 -1.51 28.76
C PHE A 123 6.48 -1.87 27.27
N ILE A 124 5.53 -2.75 27.02
CA ILE A 124 4.89 -2.93 25.73
C ILE A 124 3.47 -2.36 25.79
N TYR A 125 2.99 -1.89 24.65
CA TYR A 125 1.61 -1.47 24.46
C TYR A 125 0.88 -2.46 23.54
N ARG A 126 -0.34 -2.84 23.91
CA ARG A 126 -1.23 -3.62 23.04
C ARG A 126 -2.64 -3.04 23.04
N GLY A 127 -3.15 -2.75 21.84
CA GLY A 127 -4.53 -2.28 21.62
C GLY A 127 -5.45 -3.41 21.17
N ILE A 128 -6.75 -3.26 21.40
CA ILE A 128 -7.76 -4.13 20.81
C ILE A 128 -7.87 -3.77 19.32
N GLU A 129 -7.86 -4.79 18.45
CA GLU A 129 -8.12 -4.62 17.03
C GLU A 129 -9.59 -4.21 16.87
N GLY A 130 -9.80 -2.93 16.53
CA GLY A 130 -11.12 -2.34 16.46
C GLY A 130 -12.02 -3.03 15.43
N LYS A 131 -13.02 -3.77 15.91
CA LYS A 131 -14.29 -3.95 15.18
C LYS A 131 -14.99 -2.60 15.12
N ASN A 132 -14.64 -1.77 14.13
CA ASN A 132 -15.44 -0.60 13.76
C ASN A 132 -16.77 -1.05 13.15
N VAL A 133 -17.77 -1.37 13.99
CA VAL A 133 -19.13 -1.71 13.53
C VAL A 133 -20.14 -0.70 14.07
N ALA A 134 -19.80 0.59 14.09
CA ALA A 134 -20.85 1.59 14.07
C ALA A 134 -21.52 1.54 12.69
N GLU A 135 -22.79 1.16 12.62
CA GLU A 135 -23.58 1.28 11.40
C GLU A 135 -23.75 2.76 11.04
N CYS A 136 -23.70 3.07 9.74
CA CYS A 136 -23.86 4.45 9.29
C CYS A 136 -25.30 4.90 9.57
N SER A 137 -25.45 5.98 10.31
CA SER A 137 -26.74 6.55 10.68
C SER A 137 -26.68 8.08 10.60
N ALA A 138 -27.84 8.72 10.66
CA ALA A 138 -27.96 10.16 10.51
C ALA A 138 -27.11 10.96 11.52
N SER A 139 -26.89 10.41 12.72
CA SER A 139 -26.10 11.07 13.78
C SER A 139 -24.60 11.09 13.51
N ILE A 140 -24.10 10.21 12.65
CA ILE A 140 -22.69 10.14 12.26
C ILE A 140 -22.49 10.42 10.76
N ALA A 141 -23.50 10.98 10.09
CA ALA A 141 -23.38 11.46 8.72
C ALA A 141 -22.22 12.47 8.62
N GLY A 142 -21.40 12.37 7.58
CA GLY A 142 -20.21 13.20 7.44
C GLY A 142 -18.92 12.53 7.91
N THR A 143 -19.00 11.49 8.74
CA THR A 143 -17.80 10.80 9.26
C THR A 143 -17.14 9.91 8.21
N VAL A 144 -15.82 9.72 8.33
CA VAL A 144 -15.01 8.84 7.49
C VAL A 144 -14.42 7.73 8.37
N ARG A 145 -14.43 6.49 7.89
CA ARG A 145 -13.78 5.34 8.54
C ARG A 145 -12.85 4.64 7.57
N TYR A 146 -11.88 3.88 8.09
CA TYR A 146 -11.13 2.92 7.31
C TYR A 146 -11.75 1.53 7.48
N ASN A 147 -12.25 0.95 6.39
CA ASN A 147 -12.76 -0.42 6.36
C ASN A 147 -11.61 -1.38 6.06
N ALA A 148 -11.13 -2.07 7.10
CA ALA A 148 -10.01 -3.02 7.00
C ALA A 148 -10.32 -4.22 6.10
N PHE A 149 -11.59 -4.67 6.05
CA PHE A 149 -12.01 -5.79 5.19
C PHE A 149 -11.95 -5.41 3.70
N ARG A 150 -12.38 -4.20 3.36
CA ARG A 150 -12.36 -3.67 1.98
C ARG A 150 -11.07 -2.93 1.61
N LYS A 151 -10.18 -2.70 2.58
CA LYS A 151 -8.98 -1.84 2.45
C LYS A 151 -9.30 -0.46 1.86
N ALA A 152 -10.43 0.12 2.25
CA ALA A 152 -10.94 1.36 1.66
C ALA A 152 -11.39 2.35 2.74
N ARG A 153 -11.19 3.64 2.47
CA ARG A 153 -11.87 4.69 3.25
C ARG A 153 -13.35 4.70 2.86
N GLU A 154 -14.22 4.75 3.84
CA GLU A 154 -15.66 4.83 3.65
C GLU A 154 -16.20 6.09 4.33
N TRP A 155 -17.15 6.77 3.69
CA TRP A 155 -17.85 7.92 4.22
C TRP A 155 -19.30 7.55 4.56
N CYS A 156 -19.81 8.04 5.68
CA CYS A 156 -21.19 7.82 6.09
C CYS A 156 -22.10 8.92 5.52
N ASN A 157 -23.05 8.54 4.65
CA ASN A 157 -24.05 9.44 4.10
C ASN A 157 -25.30 9.62 4.98
N GLY A 158 -25.27 9.11 6.22
CA GLY A 158 -26.40 9.10 7.16
C GLY A 158 -27.30 7.86 7.09
N LYS A 159 -27.03 6.91 6.17
CA LYS A 159 -27.76 5.63 6.07
C LYS A 159 -26.85 4.44 5.78
N VAL A 160 -25.82 4.62 4.96
CA VAL A 160 -24.90 3.56 4.54
C VAL A 160 -23.47 4.08 4.48
N TRP A 161 -22.52 3.19 4.76
CA TRP A 161 -21.10 3.44 4.51
C TRP A 161 -20.82 3.28 3.02
N LEU A 162 -20.48 4.38 2.36
CA LEU A 162 -20.08 4.40 0.95
C LEU A 162 -18.56 4.38 0.88
N SER A 163 -17.99 3.50 0.06
CA SER A 163 -16.57 3.61 -0.28
C SER A 163 -16.32 4.97 -0.91
N VAL A 164 -15.29 5.69 -0.44
CA VAL A 164 -14.86 6.93 -1.06
C VAL A 164 -14.23 6.53 -2.40
N VAL A 165 -15.05 6.60 -3.44
CA VAL A 165 -14.62 6.32 -4.81
C VAL A 165 -13.83 7.54 -5.28
N ILE A 166 -12.49 7.44 -5.23
CA ILE A 166 -11.61 8.47 -5.78
C ILE A 166 -11.29 8.18 -7.24
N GLY A 167 -11.05 9.23 -8.01
CA GLY A 167 -10.57 9.15 -9.39
C GLY A 167 -11.65 9.02 -10.46
N LEU A 168 -12.92 8.81 -10.10
CA LEU A 168 -14.00 8.68 -11.10
C LEU A 168 -14.73 9.99 -11.39
N PHE A 169 -14.70 10.94 -10.46
CA PHE A 169 -15.44 12.20 -10.57
C PHE A 169 -14.53 13.38 -10.21
N ALA A 170 -14.73 14.52 -10.86
CA ALA A 170 -14.05 15.78 -10.51
C ALA A 170 -14.28 16.20 -9.06
N THR A 171 -15.41 15.81 -8.49
CA THR A 171 -15.72 16.07 -7.07
C THR A 171 -15.03 15.12 -6.12
N GLU A 172 -14.43 14.02 -6.58
CA GLU A 172 -13.68 13.08 -5.74
C GLU A 172 -12.44 12.59 -6.51
N PRO A 173 -11.47 13.47 -6.80
CA PRO A 173 -10.25 13.10 -7.48
C PRO A 173 -9.33 12.28 -6.55
N GLY A 174 -8.47 11.45 -7.12
CA GLY A 174 -7.30 10.95 -6.37
C GLY A 174 -6.16 11.95 -6.43
N ARG A 175 -5.15 11.85 -5.56
CA ARG A 175 -4.00 12.78 -5.68
C ARG A 175 -3.25 12.61 -7.00
N HIS A 176 -3.07 11.37 -7.40
CA HIS A 176 -2.42 10.95 -8.64
C HIS A 176 -2.83 9.50 -8.94
N CYS A 177 -2.45 8.96 -10.09
CA CYS A 177 -2.85 7.61 -10.48
C CYS A 177 -2.41 6.51 -9.48
N LEU A 178 -1.24 6.66 -8.85
CA LEU A 178 -0.76 5.72 -7.84
C LEU A 178 -1.60 5.73 -6.55
N ASP A 179 -2.15 6.88 -6.15
CA ASP A 179 -3.09 6.98 -5.00
C ASP A 179 -4.40 6.24 -5.29
N ILE A 180 -4.94 6.42 -6.51
CA ILE A 180 -6.13 5.71 -6.98
C ILE A 180 -5.89 4.20 -7.00
N LEU A 181 -4.71 3.77 -7.48
CA LEU A 181 -4.35 2.35 -7.49
C LEU A 181 -4.20 1.77 -6.08
N LYS A 182 -3.44 2.44 -5.20
CA LYS A 182 -3.18 1.98 -3.82
C LYS A 182 -4.45 1.98 -2.96
N SER A 183 -5.43 2.82 -3.26
CA SER A 183 -6.75 2.83 -2.61
C SER A 183 -7.72 1.76 -3.13
N GLY A 184 -7.29 0.92 -4.08
CA GLY A 184 -8.10 -0.16 -4.65
C GLY A 184 -9.24 0.33 -5.54
N GLN A 185 -9.19 1.58 -6.01
CA GLN A 185 -10.22 2.19 -6.86
C GLN A 185 -9.93 2.08 -8.36
N SER A 186 -8.82 1.45 -8.75
CA SER A 186 -8.50 1.17 -10.15
C SER A 186 -9.61 0.35 -10.83
N ARG A 187 -10.02 0.82 -12.00
CA ARG A 187 -10.93 0.16 -12.97
C ARG A 187 -10.19 -0.31 -14.23
N GLY A 188 -8.86 -0.42 -14.15
CA GLY A 188 -7.98 -0.65 -15.31
C GLY A 188 -7.39 0.65 -15.85
N SER A 189 -6.56 0.55 -16.89
CA SER A 189 -5.97 1.73 -17.51
C SER A 189 -7.03 2.60 -18.20
N GLY A 190 -6.92 3.92 -18.07
CA GLY A 190 -7.93 4.85 -18.61
C GLY A 190 -7.85 6.24 -18.00
N LEU A 191 -8.83 7.09 -18.29
CA LEU A 191 -8.92 8.44 -17.73
C LEU A 191 -9.46 8.42 -16.30
N TYR A 192 -8.77 9.14 -15.41
CA TYR A 192 -9.20 9.37 -14.04
C TYR A 192 -9.07 10.85 -13.69
N TRP A 193 -9.88 11.30 -12.74
CA TRP A 193 -9.77 12.62 -12.13
C TRP A 193 -8.67 12.64 -11.08
N ILE A 194 -7.73 13.57 -11.20
CA ILE A 194 -6.66 13.78 -10.23
C ILE A 194 -6.61 15.22 -9.73
N ASP A 195 -6.14 15.39 -8.50
CA ASP A 195 -5.87 16.66 -7.84
C ASP A 195 -4.56 16.51 -7.03
N PRO A 196 -3.42 16.84 -7.64
CA PRO A 196 -2.12 16.65 -7.01
C PRO A 196 -1.91 17.41 -5.70
N ASN A 197 -2.52 18.58 -5.55
CA ASN A 197 -2.40 19.39 -4.34
C ASN A 197 -3.32 18.90 -3.20
N GLY A 198 -4.38 18.16 -3.54
CA GLY A 198 -5.32 17.55 -2.59
C GLY A 198 -6.17 18.57 -1.82
N GLY A 199 -6.24 19.80 -2.32
CA GLY A 199 -6.92 20.95 -1.75
C GLY A 199 -8.29 21.15 -2.38
N SER A 200 -8.46 22.28 -3.07
CA SER A 200 -9.75 22.64 -3.67
C SER A 200 -9.97 21.88 -4.97
N LYS A 201 -10.94 20.97 -4.99
CA LYS A 201 -11.33 20.15 -6.16
C LYS A 201 -11.62 20.91 -7.46
N THR A 202 -11.71 22.25 -7.43
CA THR A 202 -11.93 23.13 -8.59
C THR A 202 -10.80 23.11 -9.61
N ASP A 203 -9.58 22.75 -9.22
CA ASP A 203 -8.43 22.62 -10.11
C ASP A 203 -8.10 21.16 -10.46
N SER A 204 -8.97 20.23 -10.08
CA SER A 204 -8.86 18.84 -10.52
C SER A 204 -8.99 18.73 -12.04
N PHE A 205 -8.30 17.76 -12.62
CA PHE A 205 -8.28 17.53 -14.06
C PHE A 205 -8.21 16.04 -14.38
N GLN A 206 -8.51 15.68 -15.63
CA GLN A 206 -8.38 14.30 -16.08
C GLN A 206 -6.95 13.99 -16.49
N ALA A 207 -6.47 12.81 -16.10
CA ALA A 207 -5.21 12.25 -16.54
C ALA A 207 -5.42 10.80 -16.98
N TYR A 208 -4.69 10.40 -18.02
CA TYR A 208 -4.59 9.00 -18.40
C TYR A 208 -3.69 8.29 -17.38
N CYS A 209 -4.27 7.30 -16.71
CA CYS A 209 -3.58 6.42 -15.79
C CYS A 209 -3.29 5.07 -16.44
N ASP A 210 -2.02 4.67 -16.51
CA ASP A 210 -1.65 3.29 -16.78
C ASP A 210 -1.60 2.54 -15.44
N MET A 211 -2.62 1.70 -15.22
CA MET A 211 -2.85 0.98 -13.97
C MET A 211 -2.28 -0.45 -13.99
N GLU A 212 -1.61 -0.85 -15.07
CA GLU A 212 -1.23 -2.25 -15.31
C GLU A 212 0.28 -2.41 -15.52
N THR A 213 0.91 -1.51 -16.28
CA THR A 213 2.32 -1.64 -16.66
C THR A 213 3.22 -1.47 -15.43
N ASN A 214 4.15 -2.40 -15.21
CA ASN A 214 5.17 -2.31 -14.15
C ASN A 214 4.59 -2.02 -12.75
N GLY A 215 3.46 -2.64 -12.42
CA GLY A 215 2.76 -2.44 -11.14
C GLY A 215 1.77 -1.28 -11.12
N GLY A 216 1.61 -0.56 -12.24
CA GLY A 216 0.58 0.46 -12.43
C GLY A 216 0.79 1.77 -11.66
N GLY A 217 -0.23 2.63 -11.70
CA GLY A 217 -0.27 3.90 -10.98
C GLY A 217 0.45 5.03 -11.70
N TRP A 218 0.76 4.86 -12.99
CA TRP A 218 1.47 5.87 -13.78
C TRP A 218 0.51 6.93 -14.30
N THR A 219 0.86 8.19 -14.10
CA THR A 219 0.15 9.37 -14.60
C THR A 219 0.84 9.87 -15.87
N LEU A 220 0.13 9.98 -16.98
CA LEU A 220 0.67 10.59 -18.20
C LEU A 220 0.98 12.08 -17.97
N ILE A 221 2.14 12.54 -18.44
CA ILE A 221 2.55 13.96 -18.36
C ILE A 221 2.85 14.58 -19.73
N SER A 222 3.27 13.78 -20.71
CA SER A 222 3.49 14.26 -22.07
C SER A 222 3.45 13.12 -23.09
N THR A 223 3.11 13.48 -24.32
CA THR A 223 3.03 12.57 -25.46
C THR A 223 3.80 13.14 -26.63
N LYS A 224 4.68 12.33 -27.21
CA LYS A 224 5.45 12.66 -28.40
C LYS A 224 5.03 11.78 -29.57
N VAL A 225 4.35 12.39 -30.53
CA VAL A 225 3.92 11.79 -31.79
C VAL A 225 4.87 12.19 -32.92
N SER A 226 5.24 13.47 -33.01
CA SER A 226 6.12 13.95 -34.08
C SER A 226 7.59 13.91 -33.69
N PRO A 227 8.50 13.50 -34.61
CA PRO A 227 9.94 13.50 -34.38
C PRO A 227 10.50 14.85 -33.92
N SER A 228 9.99 15.97 -34.41
CA SER A 228 10.48 17.31 -34.04
C SER A 228 9.84 17.91 -32.79
N PHE A 229 8.86 17.23 -32.16
CA PHE A 229 8.12 17.80 -31.04
C PHE A 229 8.92 17.83 -29.73
N HIS A 230 8.85 18.94 -29.00
CA HIS A 230 9.48 19.10 -27.68
C HIS A 230 8.48 18.70 -26.60
N PHE A 231 8.73 17.58 -25.94
CA PHE A 231 7.75 16.97 -25.02
C PHE A 231 7.75 17.58 -23.62
N ILE A 232 8.81 18.30 -23.23
CA ILE A 232 8.86 19.07 -21.98
C ILE A 232 8.85 20.57 -22.27
N LYS A 233 7.98 21.29 -21.56
CA LYS A 233 7.91 22.75 -21.52
C LYS A 233 8.00 23.24 -20.07
N THR A 234 8.12 24.55 -19.92
CA THR A 234 8.27 25.21 -18.61
C THR A 234 6.95 25.56 -17.94
N ALA A 235 5.85 25.58 -18.70
CA ALA A 235 4.52 25.82 -18.18
C ALA A 235 3.76 24.49 -18.10
N PHE A 236 3.19 24.22 -16.92
CA PHE A 236 2.33 23.07 -16.71
C PHE A 236 1.05 23.20 -17.55
N LEU A 237 0.55 22.07 -18.06
CA LEU A 237 -0.65 22.02 -18.89
C LEU A 237 -1.42 20.72 -18.63
N ALA A 238 -2.54 20.84 -17.91
CA ALA A 238 -3.38 19.70 -17.53
C ALA A 238 -3.86 18.86 -18.73
N SER A 239 -4.22 19.49 -19.85
CA SER A 239 -4.70 18.78 -21.04
C SER A 239 -3.66 17.83 -21.65
N ALA A 240 -2.37 18.01 -21.35
CA ALA A 240 -1.34 17.07 -21.78
C ALA A 240 -1.45 15.71 -21.08
N ALA A 241 -2.01 15.68 -19.87
CA ALA A 241 -2.16 14.45 -19.09
C ALA A 241 -3.25 13.52 -19.65
N GLU A 242 -4.17 13.99 -20.48
CA GLU A 242 -5.20 13.18 -21.14
C GLU A 242 -4.92 12.93 -22.64
N THR A 243 -3.95 13.64 -23.22
CA THR A 243 -3.66 13.55 -24.66
C THR A 243 -2.75 12.37 -24.97
N THR A 244 -3.33 11.28 -25.47
CA THR A 244 -2.61 9.99 -25.66
C THR A 244 -2.11 9.76 -27.09
N ASP A 245 -2.65 10.45 -28.08
CA ASP A 245 -2.47 10.19 -29.52
C ASP A 245 -2.06 11.41 -30.34
N ALA A 246 -1.86 12.56 -29.70
CA ALA A 246 -1.35 13.79 -30.30
C ALA A 246 -0.14 14.31 -29.53
N ASP A 247 0.64 15.19 -30.19
CA ASP A 247 1.74 15.89 -29.53
C ASP A 247 1.22 16.75 -28.38
N ALA A 248 1.66 16.45 -27.17
CA ALA A 248 1.30 17.20 -25.98
C ALA A 248 2.49 17.29 -25.03
N SER A 249 2.80 18.50 -24.62
CA SER A 249 3.99 18.79 -23.81
C SER A 249 3.58 19.36 -22.47
N SER A 250 4.15 18.81 -21.40
CA SER A 250 4.07 19.38 -20.07
C SER A 250 5.29 18.91 -19.26
N HIS A 251 5.20 19.00 -17.95
CA HIS A 251 6.19 18.48 -17.02
C HIS A 251 5.47 17.81 -15.85
N ILE A 252 6.21 17.16 -14.95
CA ILE A 252 5.63 16.62 -13.72
C ILE A 252 4.97 17.77 -12.95
N HIS A 253 3.72 17.58 -12.52
CA HIS A 253 2.96 18.60 -11.83
C HIS A 253 3.72 19.13 -10.59
N PRO A 254 3.79 20.45 -10.33
CA PRO A 254 4.56 21.00 -9.20
C PRO A 254 4.21 20.40 -7.84
N ASP A 255 2.92 20.12 -7.58
CA ASP A 255 2.44 19.49 -6.35
C ASP A 255 2.66 17.96 -6.26
N MET A 256 3.23 17.33 -7.29
CA MET A 256 3.69 15.93 -7.25
C MET A 256 5.15 15.84 -6.78
N GLY A 257 5.60 16.69 -5.86
CA GLY A 257 7.02 16.76 -5.46
C GLY A 257 7.62 15.47 -4.88
N ASP A 258 6.77 14.55 -4.44
CA ASP A 258 7.06 13.23 -3.90
C ASP A 258 7.12 12.09 -4.94
N TRP A 259 7.11 12.41 -6.24
CA TRP A 259 7.24 11.42 -7.32
C TRP A 259 8.49 10.54 -7.17
N GLU A 260 8.33 9.26 -7.54
CA GLU A 260 9.33 8.21 -7.32
C GLU A 260 10.01 7.77 -8.63
N GLU A 261 9.25 7.65 -9.71
CA GLU A 261 9.75 7.11 -10.99
C GLU A 261 9.17 7.85 -12.20
N VAL A 262 9.94 7.87 -13.29
CA VAL A 262 9.49 8.31 -14.62
C VAL A 262 9.67 7.19 -15.62
N MET A 263 8.61 6.89 -16.37
CA MET A 263 8.60 5.87 -17.42
C MET A 263 8.44 6.51 -18.80
N PHE A 264 9.27 6.06 -19.73
CA PHE A 264 9.18 6.33 -21.15
C PHE A 264 8.76 5.03 -21.84
N ARG A 265 7.60 5.03 -22.52
CA ARG A 265 7.12 3.84 -23.24
C ARG A 265 6.38 4.20 -24.50
N PHE A 266 6.30 3.28 -25.45
CA PHE A 266 5.38 3.43 -26.57
C PHE A 266 3.95 3.15 -26.09
N SER A 267 2.98 3.94 -26.55
CA SER A 267 1.56 3.85 -26.19
C SER A 267 0.98 2.44 -26.33
N ASP A 268 1.29 1.77 -27.44
CA ASP A 268 0.75 0.46 -27.82
C ASP A 268 1.77 -0.69 -27.70
N VAL A 269 2.95 -0.45 -27.12
CA VAL A 269 3.98 -1.49 -26.89
C VAL A 269 4.45 -1.47 -25.45
N ASN A 270 3.76 -2.21 -24.58
CA ASN A 270 4.08 -2.26 -23.15
C ASN A 270 5.41 -2.98 -22.86
N THR A 271 5.93 -3.78 -23.79
CA THR A 271 7.18 -4.54 -23.64
C THR A 271 8.45 -3.70 -23.81
N ILE A 272 8.34 -2.52 -24.43
CA ILE A 272 9.46 -1.61 -24.68
C ILE A 272 9.29 -0.36 -23.82
N ARG A 273 10.18 -0.20 -22.84
CA ARG A 273 10.15 0.94 -21.91
C ARG A 273 11.49 1.18 -21.26
N VAL A 274 11.74 2.44 -20.91
CA VAL A 274 12.85 2.88 -20.05
C VAL A 274 12.25 3.52 -18.82
N ILE A 275 12.79 3.21 -17.66
CA ILE A 275 12.34 3.76 -16.39
C ILE A 275 13.54 4.39 -15.67
N TYR A 276 13.32 5.61 -15.20
CA TYR A 276 14.20 6.33 -14.29
C TYR A 276 13.64 6.22 -12.87
N ASP A 277 14.45 5.72 -11.94
CA ASP A 277 14.14 5.67 -10.51
C ASP A 277 14.89 6.79 -9.79
N ARG A 278 14.13 7.67 -9.15
CA ARG A 278 14.67 8.84 -8.44
C ARG A 278 15.52 8.44 -7.24
N LYS A 279 15.09 7.40 -6.49
CA LYS A 279 15.76 6.91 -5.28
C LYS A 279 17.04 6.14 -5.56
N ALA A 280 17.29 5.77 -6.82
CA ALA A 280 18.48 5.04 -7.21
C ALA A 280 19.77 5.90 -7.09
N GLY A 281 20.68 5.47 -6.21
CA GLY A 281 21.96 6.14 -5.98
C GLY A 281 21.85 7.44 -5.18
N ALA A 282 23.00 7.97 -4.76
CA ALA A 282 23.04 9.22 -3.99
C ALA A 282 22.68 10.43 -4.86
N PRO A 283 22.02 11.46 -4.30
CA PRO A 283 21.80 12.73 -4.99
C PRO A 283 23.14 13.34 -5.43
N ASN A 284 23.17 13.87 -6.65
CA ASN A 284 24.29 14.63 -7.17
C ASN A 284 23.75 15.73 -8.11
N LYS A 285 24.61 16.68 -8.47
CA LYS A 285 24.21 17.83 -9.30
C LYS A 285 23.54 17.40 -10.62
N ASP A 286 24.08 16.38 -11.28
CA ASP A 286 23.59 15.92 -12.57
C ASP A 286 22.17 15.35 -12.46
N LYS A 287 21.93 14.49 -11.46
CA LYS A 287 20.57 13.99 -11.14
C LYS A 287 19.62 15.13 -10.78
N THR A 288 20.04 16.07 -9.93
CA THR A 288 19.20 17.21 -9.56
C THR A 288 18.84 18.07 -10.78
N ASP A 289 19.79 18.32 -11.68
CA ASP A 289 19.52 19.06 -12.92
C ASP A 289 18.51 18.34 -13.82
N PHE A 290 18.64 17.01 -13.94
CA PHE A 290 17.70 16.18 -14.71
C PHE A 290 16.29 16.16 -14.09
N GLU A 291 16.19 16.01 -12.76
CA GLU A 291 14.94 16.05 -12.03
C GLU A 291 14.26 17.43 -12.16
N MET A 292 15.04 18.51 -12.08
CA MET A 292 14.54 19.87 -12.32
C MET A 292 14.03 20.04 -13.76
N PHE A 293 14.74 19.49 -14.75
CA PHE A 293 14.27 19.48 -16.14
C PHE A 293 12.92 18.74 -16.29
N LEU A 294 12.75 17.56 -15.67
CA LEU A 294 11.49 16.82 -15.67
C LEU A 294 10.34 17.55 -14.95
N MET A 295 10.67 18.46 -14.04
CA MET A 295 9.75 19.37 -13.33
C MET A 295 9.55 20.71 -14.05
N GLY A 296 10.07 20.88 -15.27
CA GLY A 296 9.82 22.06 -16.10
C GLY A 296 10.86 23.18 -16.00
N THR A 297 11.97 22.98 -15.30
CA THR A 297 13.07 23.97 -15.30
C THR A 297 13.73 24.06 -16.68
N THR A 298 14.03 25.27 -17.12
CA THR A 298 14.70 25.50 -18.42
C THR A 298 16.16 25.08 -18.38
N TYR A 299 16.58 24.23 -19.31
CA TYR A 299 17.97 23.89 -19.56
C TYR A 299 18.29 24.05 -21.04
N ASN A 300 19.26 24.90 -21.37
CA ASN A 300 19.69 25.14 -22.77
C ASN A 300 21.19 24.89 -22.99
N GLY A 301 21.88 24.34 -21.99
CA GLY A 301 23.29 23.99 -22.08
C GLY A 301 23.54 22.85 -23.07
N LEU A 302 24.76 22.80 -23.59
CA LEU A 302 25.23 21.70 -24.48
C LEU A 302 25.95 20.59 -23.71
N GLU A 303 26.05 20.72 -22.39
CA GLU A 303 26.79 19.81 -21.55
C GLU A 303 25.97 18.53 -21.31
N GLY A 304 26.54 17.37 -21.58
CA GLY A 304 25.96 16.12 -21.14
C GLY A 304 26.17 15.88 -19.65
N ARG A 305 25.28 15.08 -19.08
CA ARG A 305 25.22 14.77 -17.65
C ARG A 305 25.28 13.27 -17.43
N ASN A 306 25.89 12.83 -16.33
CA ASN A 306 25.93 11.41 -15.97
C ASN A 306 24.77 11.10 -15.02
N ILE A 307 23.70 10.54 -15.55
CA ILE A 307 22.46 10.33 -14.81
C ILE A 307 22.33 8.86 -14.42
N HIS A 308 22.46 8.58 -13.11
CA HIS A 308 22.25 7.25 -12.55
C HIS A 308 20.78 7.01 -12.18
N GLY A 309 20.31 5.78 -12.39
CA GLY A 309 18.98 5.35 -11.96
C GLY A 309 18.12 4.70 -13.04
N PHE A 310 18.70 4.35 -14.20
CA PHE A 310 17.93 3.81 -15.30
C PHE A 310 17.90 2.28 -15.32
N TYR A 311 16.78 1.75 -15.77
CA TYR A 311 16.62 0.37 -16.22
C TYR A 311 15.63 0.33 -17.39
N LYS A 312 15.69 -0.71 -18.20
CA LYS A 312 14.87 -0.84 -19.40
C LYS A 312 14.33 -2.24 -19.61
N TYR A 313 13.39 -2.35 -20.53
CA TYR A 313 12.86 -3.60 -21.08
C TYR A 313 12.76 -3.45 -22.59
N ASN A 314 13.18 -4.46 -23.34
CA ASN A 314 12.99 -4.55 -24.78
C ASN A 314 13.01 -6.02 -25.24
N PRO A 315 12.62 -6.31 -26.50
CA PRO A 315 12.66 -7.66 -27.05
C PRO A 315 14.05 -8.32 -27.08
N ALA A 316 15.13 -7.54 -27.24
CA ALA A 316 16.50 -8.06 -27.27
C ALA A 316 16.92 -8.65 -25.91
N ASP A 317 16.40 -8.10 -24.82
CA ASP A 317 16.57 -8.60 -23.45
C ASP A 317 15.51 -9.64 -23.06
N HIS A 318 14.83 -10.26 -24.03
CA HIS A 318 13.69 -11.16 -23.82
C HIS A 318 12.58 -10.54 -22.96
N ASN A 319 12.39 -9.21 -23.08
CA ASN A 319 11.46 -8.41 -22.27
C ASN A 319 11.70 -8.53 -20.76
N LYS A 320 12.94 -8.83 -20.34
CA LYS A 320 13.36 -8.82 -18.94
C LYS A 320 13.97 -7.48 -18.58
N LYS A 321 14.02 -7.20 -17.27
CA LYS A 321 14.67 -6.00 -16.74
C LYS A 321 16.15 -6.02 -17.11
N ASN A 322 16.64 -4.94 -17.69
CA ASN A 322 18.06 -4.71 -17.94
C ASN A 322 18.50 -3.40 -17.25
N PRO A 323 19.49 -3.43 -16.33
CA PRO A 323 20.17 -4.62 -15.83
C PRO A 323 19.23 -5.51 -15.00
N SER A 324 19.53 -6.80 -14.88
CA SER A 324 18.70 -7.75 -14.13
C SER A 324 18.56 -7.39 -12.64
N SER A 325 19.54 -6.67 -12.10
CA SER A 325 19.53 -6.10 -10.75
C SER A 325 20.18 -4.71 -10.78
N GLY A 326 19.76 -3.83 -9.85
CA GLY A 326 20.28 -2.47 -9.77
C GLY A 326 19.81 -1.56 -10.91
N PHE A 327 20.69 -0.60 -11.24
CA PHE A 327 20.44 0.51 -12.16
C PHE A 327 21.71 0.85 -12.94
N VAL A 328 21.54 1.47 -14.11
CA VAL A 328 22.61 1.96 -14.98
C VAL A 328 22.70 3.48 -14.91
N THR A 329 23.92 3.98 -15.10
CA THR A 329 24.19 5.39 -15.41
C THR A 329 24.20 5.57 -16.92
N ILE A 330 23.34 6.43 -17.43
CA ILE A 330 23.48 6.92 -18.80
C ILE A 330 24.54 8.01 -18.77
N SER A 331 25.67 7.75 -19.41
CA SER A 331 26.76 8.71 -19.50
C SER A 331 26.47 9.75 -20.57
N ASN A 332 26.80 11.00 -20.27
CA ASN A 332 26.70 12.11 -21.23
C ASN A 332 25.28 12.28 -21.83
N LEU A 333 24.24 12.14 -21.00
CA LEU A 333 22.86 12.38 -21.41
C LEU A 333 22.64 13.88 -21.62
N HIS A 334 22.21 14.26 -22.83
CA HIS A 334 21.85 15.62 -23.17
C HIS A 334 20.36 15.83 -22.92
N PHE A 335 20.00 16.90 -22.23
CA PHE A 335 18.61 17.34 -22.12
C PHE A 335 18.53 18.85 -22.28
N ARG A 336 17.64 19.28 -23.17
CA ARG A 336 17.43 20.69 -23.50
C ARG A 336 15.96 20.98 -23.70
N SER A 337 15.49 22.08 -23.14
CA SER A 337 14.10 22.51 -23.26
C SER A 337 13.72 22.85 -24.70
N ASP A 338 14.69 23.25 -25.54
CA ASP A 338 14.48 23.57 -26.95
C ASP A 338 14.86 22.44 -27.92
N LYS A 339 15.22 21.25 -27.42
CA LYS A 339 15.61 20.10 -28.27
C LYS A 339 15.10 18.73 -27.83
N GLY A 340 14.88 18.47 -26.55
CA GLY A 340 14.48 17.16 -26.03
C GLY A 340 15.57 16.49 -25.19
N ILE A 341 15.56 15.16 -25.14
CA ILE A 341 16.55 14.34 -24.43
C ILE A 341 17.21 13.39 -25.44
N SER A 342 18.53 13.24 -25.39
CA SER A 342 19.22 12.23 -26.20
C SER A 342 20.49 11.77 -25.50
N GLU A 343 20.87 10.52 -25.73
CA GLU A 343 22.28 10.13 -25.58
C GLU A 343 23.11 10.94 -26.59
N THR A 344 24.36 11.26 -26.26
CA THR A 344 25.21 11.90 -27.29
C THR A 344 25.38 11.00 -28.50
N HIS A 345 25.53 11.57 -29.71
CA HIS A 345 25.70 10.87 -30.99
C HIS A 345 26.90 9.88 -31.10
N ARG A 346 27.68 9.68 -30.02
CA ARG A 346 28.71 8.63 -29.89
C ARG A 346 28.39 7.65 -28.75
N GLY A 347 27.17 7.71 -28.23
CA GLY A 347 26.65 6.92 -27.12
C GLY A 347 26.20 5.55 -27.59
N THR A 348 25.43 4.86 -26.74
CA THR A 348 24.98 3.51 -27.05
C THR A 348 23.74 3.47 -27.93
N ASP A 349 23.00 4.58 -28.03
CA ASP A 349 21.69 4.71 -28.70
C ASP A 349 20.70 3.62 -28.27
N GLN A 350 20.77 3.25 -26.99
CA GLN A 350 20.15 2.05 -26.44
C GLN A 350 19.22 2.36 -25.25
N TRP A 351 19.14 3.62 -24.84
CA TRP A 351 18.35 4.10 -23.72
C TRP A 351 17.29 5.09 -24.18
N ILE A 352 17.62 6.37 -24.41
CA ILE A 352 16.61 7.40 -24.70
C ILE A 352 17.16 8.37 -25.74
N ASP A 353 16.51 8.41 -26.90
CA ASP A 353 16.76 9.40 -27.96
C ASP A 353 15.43 9.97 -28.47
N MET A 354 15.05 11.07 -27.85
CA MET A 354 13.83 11.84 -28.10
C MET A 354 14.19 13.30 -28.44
N TRP A 355 15.16 13.48 -29.33
CA TRP A 355 15.61 14.79 -29.81
C TRP A 355 14.63 15.40 -30.82
N SER A 356 14.88 16.65 -31.24
CA SER A 356 13.99 17.42 -32.12
C SER A 356 14.27 17.24 -33.61
N HIS A 357 15.21 16.36 -33.97
CA HIS A 357 15.51 16.00 -35.34
C HIS A 357 16.18 14.64 -35.38
N ALA A 358 16.07 14.00 -36.54
CA ALA A 358 16.74 12.74 -36.74
C ALA A 358 18.26 12.93 -36.74
N ASP A 359 18.98 11.95 -36.21
CA ASP A 359 20.43 11.91 -36.30
C ASP A 359 20.92 10.85 -37.30
N ALA A 360 22.22 10.88 -37.57
CA ALA A 360 22.86 9.92 -38.46
C ALA A 360 23.40 8.69 -37.70
N SER A 361 23.11 8.57 -36.40
CA SER A 361 23.61 7.44 -35.61
C SER A 361 22.84 6.16 -35.94
N ASN A 362 23.48 5.02 -35.70
CA ASN A 362 22.94 3.72 -36.11
C ASN A 362 23.17 2.59 -35.09
N ASN A 363 23.43 2.90 -33.81
CA ASN A 363 23.60 1.85 -32.79
C ASN A 363 22.27 1.35 -32.18
N TYR A 364 21.13 1.79 -32.73
CA TYR A 364 19.80 1.31 -32.37
C TYR A 364 19.64 -0.19 -32.65
N ILE A 365 18.86 -0.87 -31.81
CA ILE A 365 18.51 -2.29 -31.97
C ILE A 365 17.60 -2.49 -33.19
N THR A 366 16.61 -1.60 -33.35
CA THR A 366 15.66 -1.68 -34.47
C THR A 366 15.04 -0.32 -34.76
N SER A 367 14.66 -0.10 -36.02
CA SER A 367 13.91 1.07 -36.47
C SER A 367 12.94 0.68 -37.57
N ASP A 368 11.72 1.24 -37.54
CA ASP A 368 10.74 1.09 -38.62
C ASP A 368 10.93 2.10 -39.76
N ASP A 369 11.57 3.24 -39.49
CA ASP A 369 11.73 4.35 -40.42
C ASP A 369 12.93 5.23 -40.02
N SER A 370 13.75 5.63 -40.99
CA SER A 370 14.96 6.43 -40.73
C SER A 370 14.66 7.80 -40.12
N ARG A 371 13.43 8.32 -40.27
CA ARG A 371 13.01 9.59 -39.65
C ARG A 371 12.83 9.50 -38.13
N ALA A 372 12.76 8.30 -37.57
CA ALA A 372 12.65 8.10 -36.13
C ALA A 372 14.00 8.08 -35.41
N LEU A 373 15.10 7.78 -36.12
CA LEU A 373 16.45 7.64 -35.55
C LEU A 373 16.86 8.93 -34.83
N GLY A 374 17.22 8.85 -33.54
CA GLY A 374 17.62 10.00 -32.72
C GLY A 374 16.46 10.85 -32.18
N ALA A 375 15.25 10.68 -32.74
CA ALA A 375 14.12 11.56 -32.46
C ALA A 375 12.96 10.84 -31.76
N LYS A 376 12.77 9.54 -31.98
CA LYS A 376 11.67 8.73 -31.44
C LYS A 376 12.12 7.32 -31.08
N CYS A 377 13.15 7.24 -30.24
CA CYS A 377 13.74 5.97 -29.82
C CYS A 377 13.78 5.86 -28.30
N ILE A 378 13.36 4.70 -27.79
CA ILE A 378 13.50 4.32 -26.39
C ILE A 378 13.90 2.84 -26.30
N ALA A 379 14.73 2.53 -25.31
CA ALA A 379 15.30 1.21 -25.08
C ALA A 379 15.97 0.60 -26.34
N GLY A 380 16.52 1.44 -27.22
CA GLY A 380 17.15 1.06 -28.49
C GLY A 380 16.17 0.73 -29.63
N CYS A 381 14.88 0.94 -29.46
CA CYS A 381 13.87 0.72 -30.50
C CYS A 381 13.29 2.05 -30.98
N CYS A 382 13.26 2.28 -32.28
CA CYS A 382 12.73 3.50 -32.90
C CYS A 382 11.45 3.22 -33.68
N TYR A 383 10.39 3.96 -33.38
CA TYR A 383 9.11 3.84 -34.10
C TYR A 383 8.54 5.20 -34.48
N LEU A 384 8.39 5.44 -35.77
CA LEU A 384 7.90 6.71 -36.27
C LEU A 384 6.43 6.94 -35.94
N LYS A 385 5.58 5.92 -36.10
CA LYS A 385 4.11 6.08 -35.99
C LYS A 385 3.55 5.78 -34.61
N LYS A 386 4.37 5.31 -33.68
CA LYS A 386 3.92 4.99 -32.31
C LYS A 386 4.17 6.18 -31.39
N PRO A 387 3.14 6.74 -30.73
CA PRO A 387 3.34 7.76 -29.71
C PRO A 387 4.25 7.24 -28.59
N ILE A 388 5.17 8.08 -28.11
CA ILE A 388 5.91 7.85 -26.87
C ILE A 388 5.18 8.60 -25.76
N TRP A 389 4.79 7.88 -24.71
CA TRP A 389 4.27 8.44 -23.47
C TRP A 389 5.41 8.60 -22.47
N VAL A 390 5.42 9.76 -21.81
CA VAL A 390 6.23 10.01 -20.61
C VAL A 390 5.26 10.07 -19.44
N MET A 391 5.51 9.23 -18.44
CA MET A 391 4.59 9.02 -17.31
C MET A 391 5.34 9.08 -15.99
N VAL A 392 4.67 9.51 -14.93
CA VAL A 392 5.24 9.67 -13.57
C VAL A 392 4.38 8.94 -12.53
N ARG A 393 4.96 8.49 -11.42
CA ARG A 393 4.17 7.94 -10.30
C ARG A 393 4.73 8.25 -8.93
#